data_AF-A0A2E4NIA0-F1
#
_entry.id   AF-A0A2E4NIA0-F1
#
_cell.length_a   1.000
_cell.length_b   1.000
_cell.length_c   1.000
_cell.angle_alpha   90.00
_cell.angle_beta   90.00
_cell.angle_gamma   90.00
#
_symmetry.space_group_name_H-M   'P 1'
#
loop_
_entity.id
_entity.type
_entity.pdbx_description
1 polymer ?
#
loop_
_entity_poly.entity_id
_entity_poly.type
_entity_poly.pdbx_seq_one_letter_code
_entity_poly.pdbx_strand_id
1 'polypeptide(L)'
;MLDGTGGIVQKIDVYSEGQRIFADQIEHRFEDGNLLGDPPPAFHWPARPDQWPGGYLEIGFYTQDEAPLFSNNIPPNFYSIYTRAGNKSFFSDNTLKYSSPSVIAQIAAYGKFVDGYPAVRIDRARDFSETLVMINPYQRPIIANVHSDTAGEIRRIRVEPNSAVHVQLDRLLKDSGAAWSGQIQVSASNRVITYIIKHSFADPLLITDHEHLDPYRGEATHLPAFRWFRLYLGFWLRNQRLKKGL
;
A
#
# COMPACT_ATOMS: atom_id res chain seq x y z
N MET A 1 26.34 1.12 -8.37
CA MET A 1 27.65 1.07 -7.71
C MET A 1 27.67 2.19 -6.70
N LEU A 2 27.95 1.92 -5.42
CA LEU A 2 28.35 2.99 -4.50
C LEU A 2 29.75 3.43 -4.95
N ASP A 3 29.93 4.73 -5.18
CA ASP A 3 31.19 5.36 -5.60
C ASP A 3 31.71 4.96 -6.99
N GLY A 4 30.83 4.49 -7.89
CA GLY A 4 31.21 4.07 -9.24
C GLY A 4 30.76 5.02 -10.34
N THR A 5 31.58 5.11 -11.39
CA THR A 5 31.28 5.82 -12.65
C THR A 5 30.73 4.81 -13.66
N GLY A 6 29.60 5.12 -14.29
CA GLY A 6 28.98 4.21 -15.26
C GLY A 6 27.61 4.63 -15.76
N GLY A 7 27.14 3.94 -16.80
CA GLY A 7 25.81 4.13 -17.38
C GLY A 7 24.81 3.08 -16.90
N ILE A 8 23.61 3.52 -16.52
CA ILE A 8 22.45 2.67 -16.25
C ILE A 8 21.36 3.02 -17.25
N VAL A 9 20.74 2.01 -17.84
CA VAL A 9 19.58 2.16 -18.72
C VAL A 9 18.34 1.77 -17.95
N GLN A 10 17.39 2.70 -17.80
CA GLN A 10 16.06 2.42 -17.30
C GLN A 10 15.14 2.11 -18.49
N LYS A 11 14.59 0.91 -18.55
CA LYS A 11 13.56 0.52 -19.53
C LYS A 11 12.19 0.54 -18.83
N ILE A 12 11.20 1.14 -19.49
CA ILE A 12 9.83 1.23 -19.02
C ILE A 12 8.93 0.66 -20.11
N ASP A 13 8.29 -0.47 -19.84
CA ASP A 13 7.35 -1.11 -20.77
C ASP A 13 5.96 -1.16 -20.12
N VAL A 14 4.90 -0.88 -20.88
CA VAL A 14 3.52 -1.09 -20.43
C VAL A 14 2.88 -2.16 -21.29
N TYR A 15 2.30 -3.15 -20.62
CA TYR A 15 1.56 -4.24 -21.21
C TYR A 15 0.09 -4.13 -20.86
N SER A 16 -0.78 -4.41 -21.83
CA SER A 16 -2.22 -4.61 -21.64
C SER A 16 -2.67 -5.76 -22.52
N GLU A 17 -3.49 -6.67 -21.97
CA GLU A 17 -3.98 -7.87 -22.67
C GLU A 17 -2.87 -8.70 -23.36
N GLY A 18 -1.68 -8.74 -22.74
CA GLY A 18 -0.52 -9.47 -23.26
C GLY A 18 0.22 -8.75 -24.41
N GLN A 19 -0.22 -7.56 -24.82
CA GLN A 19 0.46 -6.73 -25.81
C GLN A 19 1.24 -5.61 -25.15
N ARG A 20 2.46 -5.34 -25.64
CA ARG A 20 3.23 -4.17 -25.23
C ARG A 20 2.68 -2.93 -25.93
N ILE A 21 2.02 -2.06 -25.18
CA ILE A 21 1.33 -0.86 -25.67
C ILE A 21 2.16 0.42 -25.53
N PHE A 22 3.24 0.37 -24.74
CA PHE A 22 4.20 1.47 -24.58
C PHE A 22 5.57 0.89 -24.25
N ALA A 23 6.61 1.57 -24.72
CA ALA A 23 8.00 1.29 -24.40
C ALA A 23 8.77 2.62 -24.40
N ASP A 24 9.57 2.84 -23.37
CA ASP A 24 10.47 3.99 -23.26
C ASP A 24 11.79 3.57 -22.62
N GLN A 25 12.84 4.33 -22.92
CA GLN A 25 14.19 4.08 -22.43
C GLN A 25 14.85 5.39 -22.01
N ILE A 26 15.36 5.42 -20.78
CA ILE A 26 16.04 6.56 -20.19
C ILE A 26 17.46 6.15 -19.82
N GLU A 27 18.45 6.91 -20.30
CA GLU A 27 19.85 6.71 -19.93
C GLU A 27 20.21 7.58 -18.72
N HIS A 28 20.78 6.93 -17.71
CA HIS A 28 21.32 7.58 -16.51
C HIS A 28 22.84 7.42 -16.53
N ARG A 29 23.56 8.53 -16.35
CA ARG A 29 25.03 8.50 -16.23
C ARG A 29 25.43 8.90 -14.83
N PHE A 30 26.32 8.13 -14.22
CA PHE A 30 26.84 8.41 -12.89
C PHE A 30 28.34 8.66 -12.97
N GLU A 31 28.83 9.62 -12.17
CA GLU A 31 30.24 9.89 -11.93
C GLU A 31 30.47 10.03 -10.42
N ASP A 32 31.39 9.22 -9.88
CA ASP A 32 31.67 9.14 -8.44
C ASP A 32 30.38 8.95 -7.59
N GLY A 33 29.45 8.13 -8.09
CA GLY A 33 28.15 7.87 -7.44
C GLY A 33 27.09 8.97 -7.61
N ASN A 34 27.41 10.09 -8.25
CA ASN A 34 26.47 11.20 -8.50
C ASN A 34 25.86 11.10 -9.89
N LEU A 35 24.55 11.36 -10.00
CA LEU A 35 23.87 11.44 -11.31
C LEU A 35 24.38 12.69 -12.06
N LEU A 36 24.82 12.49 -13.31
CA LEU A 36 25.19 13.56 -14.22
C LEU A 36 23.95 14.11 -14.93
N GLY A 37 23.71 15.40 -14.77
CA GLY A 37 22.57 16.10 -15.35
C GLY A 37 21.34 16.11 -14.44
N ASP A 38 20.23 16.61 -14.98
CA ASP A 38 18.98 16.67 -14.24
C ASP A 38 18.34 15.27 -14.13
N PRO A 39 17.68 14.96 -13.00
CA PRO A 39 16.92 13.73 -12.88
C PRO A 39 15.81 13.70 -13.94
N PRO A 40 15.57 12.54 -14.58
CA PRO A 40 14.54 12.45 -15.60
C PRO A 40 13.16 12.74 -15.00
N PRO A 41 12.22 13.24 -15.84
CA PRO A 41 10.86 13.46 -15.39
C PRO A 41 10.24 12.14 -14.89
N ALA A 42 9.41 12.24 -13.85
CA ALA A 42 8.69 11.09 -13.35
C ALA A 42 7.81 10.49 -14.45
N PHE A 43 7.87 9.17 -14.62
CA PHE A 43 6.96 8.48 -15.52
C PHE A 43 5.53 8.59 -15.00
N HIS A 44 4.63 9.11 -15.83
CA HIS A 44 3.21 9.25 -15.53
C HIS A 44 2.38 8.53 -16.59
N TRP A 45 1.75 7.42 -16.20
CA TRP A 45 0.79 6.74 -17.06
C TRP A 45 -0.59 7.43 -16.95
N PRO A 46 -1.12 8.05 -18.03
CA PRO A 46 -2.40 8.72 -17.95
C PRO A 46 -3.52 7.71 -17.71
N ALA A 47 -4.42 8.00 -16.78
CA ALA A 47 -5.62 7.19 -16.56
C ALA A 47 -6.45 7.16 -17.86
N ARG A 48 -6.75 5.96 -18.37
CA ARG A 48 -7.56 5.73 -19.58
C ARG A 48 -8.88 5.08 -19.19
N PRO A 49 -9.93 5.87 -18.90
CA PRO A 49 -11.21 5.36 -18.39
C PRO A 49 -11.97 4.48 -19.40
N ASP A 50 -11.58 4.54 -20.68
CA ASP A 50 -12.11 3.79 -21.81
C ASP A 50 -11.42 2.42 -22.02
N GLN A 51 -10.30 2.15 -21.34
CA GLN A 51 -9.56 0.91 -21.47
C GLN A 51 -9.81 -0.05 -20.30
N TRP A 52 -9.82 -1.35 -20.60
CA TRP A 52 -9.89 -2.39 -19.58
C TRP A 52 -8.69 -2.26 -18.62
N PRO A 53 -8.90 -2.31 -17.28
CA PRO A 53 -7.83 -2.05 -16.30
C PRO A 53 -6.77 -3.17 -16.21
N GLY A 54 -6.85 -4.20 -17.05
CA GLY A 54 -5.88 -5.30 -17.09
C GLY A 54 -4.59 -4.91 -17.81
N GLY A 55 -3.48 -4.87 -17.06
CA GLY A 55 -2.15 -4.63 -17.59
C GLY A 55 -1.06 -4.70 -16.51
N TYR A 56 0.20 -4.58 -16.92
CA TYR A 56 1.35 -4.37 -16.01
C TYR A 56 2.38 -3.43 -16.66
N LEU A 57 3.00 -2.61 -15.84
CA LEU A 57 4.17 -1.78 -16.09
C LEU A 57 5.37 -2.62 -15.68
N GLU A 58 6.27 -2.88 -16.59
CA GLU A 58 7.58 -3.42 -16.30
C GLU A 58 8.57 -2.26 -16.27
N ILE A 59 9.33 -2.16 -15.17
CA ILE A 59 10.42 -1.21 -15.04
C ILE A 59 11.69 -1.97 -14.69
N GLY A 60 12.71 -1.82 -15.51
CA GLY A 60 13.99 -2.46 -15.31
C GLY A 60 15.14 -1.47 -15.39
N PHE A 61 16.17 -1.68 -14.57
CA PHE A 61 17.43 -0.98 -14.63
C PHE A 61 18.52 -1.96 -15.06
N TYR A 62 19.23 -1.60 -16.13
CA TYR A 62 20.22 -2.43 -16.80
C TYR A 62 21.56 -1.71 -16.79
N THR A 63 22.65 -2.46 -16.68
CA THR A 63 23.96 -1.94 -17.09
C THR A 63 23.98 -1.75 -18.62
N GLN A 64 24.91 -0.94 -19.15
CA GLN A 64 25.07 -0.80 -20.61
C GLN A 64 25.29 -2.14 -21.34
N ASP A 65 25.75 -3.17 -20.62
CA ASP A 65 26.00 -4.52 -21.14
C ASP A 65 24.73 -5.40 -21.14
N GLU A 66 23.55 -4.80 -20.94
CA GLU A 66 22.21 -5.42 -20.89
C GLU A 66 21.98 -6.46 -19.78
N ALA A 67 22.94 -6.68 -18.88
CA ALA A 67 22.70 -7.48 -17.68
C ALA A 67 21.76 -6.71 -16.74
N PRO A 68 20.58 -7.27 -16.36
CA PRO A 68 19.64 -6.61 -15.47
C PRO A 68 20.27 -6.46 -14.08
N LEU A 69 20.33 -5.23 -13.58
CA LEU A 69 20.68 -4.96 -12.19
C LEU A 69 19.46 -5.20 -11.28
N PHE A 70 18.26 -4.86 -11.77
CA PHE A 70 16.99 -5.02 -11.08
C PHE A 70 15.84 -4.90 -12.10
N SER A 71 14.85 -5.80 -12.07
CA SER A 71 13.60 -5.69 -12.85
C SER A 71 12.39 -5.93 -11.94
N ASN A 72 11.32 -5.14 -12.13
CA ASN A 72 10.08 -5.24 -11.37
C ASN A 72 8.86 -5.09 -12.28
N ASN A 73 7.81 -5.85 -11.98
CA ASN A 73 6.52 -5.86 -12.69
C ASN A 73 5.43 -5.33 -11.76
N ILE A 74 4.75 -4.26 -12.16
CA ILE A 74 3.78 -3.53 -11.34
C ILE A 74 2.48 -3.32 -12.12
N PRO A 75 1.30 -3.73 -11.64
CA PRO A 75 0.04 -3.43 -12.32
C PRO A 75 -0.25 -1.91 -12.33
N PRO A 76 -0.31 -1.21 -13.48
CA PRO A 76 -0.37 0.24 -13.58
C PRO A 76 -1.69 0.83 -13.08
N ASN A 77 -2.75 0.01 -13.02
CA ASN A 77 -4.07 0.44 -12.56
C ASN A 77 -4.36 0.08 -11.10
N PHE A 78 -3.45 -0.65 -10.45
CA PHE A 78 -3.63 -1.05 -9.06
C PHE A 78 -2.96 -0.05 -8.12
N TYR A 79 -1.81 0.54 -8.49
CA TYR A 79 -1.05 1.40 -7.59
C TYR A 79 -1.01 2.87 -8.02
N SER A 80 -1.35 3.79 -7.11
CA SER A 80 -0.92 5.20 -7.19
C SER A 80 0.54 5.30 -6.78
N ILE A 81 1.37 5.98 -7.59
CA ILE A 81 2.79 6.20 -7.28
C ILE A 81 2.97 7.63 -6.79
N TYR A 82 3.51 7.78 -5.59
CA TYR A 82 3.84 9.08 -5.01
C TYR A 82 5.35 9.28 -5.03
N THR A 83 5.80 10.41 -5.57
CA THR A 83 7.22 10.76 -5.69
C THR A 83 7.46 12.21 -5.26
N ARG A 84 8.54 12.44 -4.50
CA ARG A 84 9.04 13.78 -4.13
C ARG A 84 10.55 13.79 -4.27
N ALA A 85 11.12 14.86 -4.83
CA ALA A 85 12.57 15.00 -4.95
C ALA A 85 13.27 14.84 -3.59
N GLY A 86 14.31 14.00 -3.55
CA GLY A 86 15.04 13.67 -2.32
C GLY A 86 14.47 12.51 -1.49
N ASN A 87 13.28 11.99 -1.82
CA ASN A 87 12.63 10.89 -1.10
C ASN A 87 12.41 9.66 -2.00
N LYS A 88 12.31 8.49 -1.38
CA LYS A 88 11.94 7.23 -2.05
C LYS A 88 10.49 7.30 -2.54
N SER A 89 10.22 6.87 -3.77
CA SER A 89 8.85 6.67 -4.28
C SER A 89 8.15 5.50 -3.58
N PHE A 90 6.86 5.64 -3.28
CA PHE A 90 6.05 4.55 -2.72
C PHE A 90 4.77 4.30 -3.54
N PHE A 91 4.26 3.08 -3.41
CA PHE A 91 3.14 2.54 -4.19
C PHE A 91 1.92 2.33 -3.27
N SER A 92 0.75 2.86 -3.63
CA SER A 92 -0.50 2.73 -2.88
C SER A 92 -1.54 1.98 -3.71
N ASP A 93 -1.97 0.80 -3.25
CA ASP A 93 -2.72 -0.21 -4.01
C ASP A 93 -4.19 0.13 -4.36
N ASN A 94 -4.66 1.36 -4.12
CA ASN A 94 -5.99 1.92 -4.46
C ASN A 94 -7.18 0.96 -4.26
N THR A 95 -7.04 -0.11 -3.48
CA THR A 95 -8.00 -1.21 -3.47
C THR A 95 -9.33 -0.64 -2.99
N LEU A 96 -10.39 -0.87 -3.77
CA LEU A 96 -11.75 -0.45 -3.43
C LEU A 96 -12.27 -1.28 -2.25
N LYS A 97 -11.79 -0.96 -1.05
CA LYS A 97 -12.04 -1.67 0.21
C LYS A 97 -13.42 -1.39 0.79
N TYR A 98 -14.44 -1.03 0.01
CA TYR A 98 -15.81 -0.84 0.54
C TYR A 98 -16.69 -2.08 0.40
N SER A 99 -16.40 -2.96 -0.57
CA SER A 99 -17.27 -4.08 -0.95
C SER A 99 -16.77 -5.45 -0.50
N SER A 100 -15.68 -5.57 0.28
CA SER A 100 -15.18 -6.90 0.63
C SER A 100 -16.21 -7.65 1.52
N PRO A 101 -16.73 -8.81 1.06
CA PRO A 101 -17.82 -9.50 1.75
C PRO A 101 -17.43 -10.04 3.13
N SER A 102 -16.17 -10.44 3.31
CA SER A 102 -15.68 -10.97 4.60
C SER A 102 -15.71 -9.91 5.70
N VAL A 103 -15.34 -8.66 5.39
CA VAL A 103 -15.44 -7.54 6.34
C VAL A 103 -16.91 -7.22 6.64
N ILE A 104 -17.79 -7.25 5.63
CA ILE A 104 -19.23 -7.06 5.84
C ILE A 104 -19.80 -8.14 6.77
N ALA A 105 -19.44 -9.41 6.53
CA ALA A 105 -19.86 -10.53 7.37
C ALA A 105 -19.33 -10.41 8.81
N GLN A 106 -18.08 -9.95 8.98
CA GLN A 106 -17.50 -9.67 10.30
C GLN A 106 -18.30 -8.58 11.03
N ILE A 107 -18.60 -7.46 10.39
CA ILE A 107 -19.42 -6.39 10.99
C ILE A 107 -20.81 -6.91 11.34
N ALA A 108 -21.43 -7.70 10.46
CA ALA A 108 -22.74 -8.29 10.72
C ALA A 108 -22.71 -9.26 11.92
N ALA A 109 -21.63 -10.04 12.08
CA ALA A 109 -21.48 -11.00 13.17
C ALA A 109 -21.18 -10.36 14.53
N TYR A 110 -20.34 -9.32 14.56
CA TYR A 110 -19.82 -8.73 15.80
C TYR A 110 -20.35 -7.32 16.09
N GLY A 111 -21.15 -6.75 15.19
CA GLY A 111 -21.76 -5.42 15.31
C GLY A 111 -20.78 -4.25 15.20
N LYS A 112 -19.49 -4.51 14.90
CA LYS A 112 -18.43 -3.50 14.84
C LYS A 112 -17.38 -3.86 13.79
N PHE A 113 -16.83 -2.84 13.15
CA PHE A 113 -15.62 -2.96 12.35
C PHE A 113 -14.39 -3.04 13.26
N VAL A 114 -13.42 -3.87 12.90
CA VAL A 114 -12.13 -4.00 13.61
C VAL A 114 -10.98 -4.11 12.61
N ASP A 115 -9.89 -3.40 12.90
CA ASP A 115 -8.58 -3.53 12.30
C ASP A 115 -7.55 -3.66 13.42
N GLY A 116 -6.63 -4.62 13.36
CA GLY A 116 -5.75 -4.96 14.48
C GLY A 116 -4.29 -5.21 14.10
N TYR A 117 -3.93 -4.97 12.85
CA TYR A 117 -2.59 -5.24 12.34
C TYR A 117 -1.61 -4.05 12.26
N PRO A 118 -1.99 -2.76 12.35
CA PRO A 118 -1.02 -1.70 12.11
C PRO A 118 0.01 -1.62 13.24
N ALA A 119 1.28 -1.86 12.88
CA ALA A 119 2.41 -1.44 13.69
C ALA A 119 2.69 0.03 13.40
N VAL A 120 2.82 0.82 14.46
CA VAL A 120 3.04 2.27 14.42
C VAL A 120 4.34 2.57 15.13
N ARG A 121 5.11 3.51 14.58
CA ARG A 121 6.28 4.08 15.23
C ARG A 121 6.16 5.59 15.27
N ILE A 122 6.62 6.17 16.37
CA ILE A 122 6.64 7.62 16.58
C ILE A 122 7.95 7.91 17.30
N ASP A 123 8.75 8.83 16.79
CA ASP A 123 10.07 9.14 17.33
C ASP A 123 10.40 10.60 17.07
N ARG A 124 10.24 11.45 18.10
CA ARG A 124 10.43 12.91 17.97
C ARG A 124 11.90 13.26 17.68
N ALA A 125 12.84 12.50 18.24
CA ALA A 125 14.26 12.76 18.08
C ALA A 125 14.75 12.43 16.66
N ARG A 126 14.13 11.44 16.02
CA ARG A 126 14.42 11.04 14.64
C ARG A 126 13.47 11.66 13.61
N ASP A 127 12.64 12.60 14.03
CA ASP A 127 11.68 13.28 13.18
C ASP A 127 10.73 12.32 12.45
N PHE A 128 10.10 11.40 13.18
CA PHE A 128 9.22 10.38 12.62
C PHE A 128 7.85 10.36 13.31
N SER A 129 6.78 10.41 12.52
CA SER A 129 5.40 10.30 12.97
C SER A 129 4.53 9.58 11.95
N GLU A 130 3.32 9.24 12.37
CA GLU A 130 2.34 8.57 11.54
C GLU A 130 0.95 9.19 11.70
N THR A 131 0.22 9.27 10.59
CA THR A 131 -1.17 9.73 10.53
C THR A 131 -2.06 8.60 10.04
N LEU A 132 -3.08 8.27 10.83
CA LEU A 132 -4.15 7.38 10.41
C LEU A 132 -5.22 8.16 9.65
N VAL A 133 -5.37 7.86 8.36
CA VAL A 133 -6.43 8.39 7.51
C VAL A 133 -7.64 7.48 7.62
N MET A 134 -8.81 8.06 7.91
CA MET A 134 -10.09 7.37 7.98
C MET A 134 -11.06 7.98 6.98
N ILE A 135 -11.57 7.19 6.04
CA ILE A 135 -12.50 7.63 5.00
C ILE A 135 -13.87 6.98 5.21
N ASN A 136 -14.90 7.82 5.23
CA ASN A 136 -16.29 7.42 5.33
C ASN A 136 -17.01 7.66 3.99
N PRO A 137 -17.23 6.62 3.18
CA PRO A 137 -17.95 6.73 1.91
C PRO A 137 -19.48 6.69 2.08
N TYR A 138 -19.99 6.64 3.31
CA TYR A 138 -21.42 6.44 3.59
C TYR A 138 -22.13 7.75 3.93
N GLN A 139 -23.46 7.71 3.88
CA GLN A 139 -24.34 8.85 4.18
C GLN A 139 -24.56 9.10 5.68
N ARG A 140 -24.02 8.23 6.56
CA ARG A 140 -24.12 8.38 8.01
C ARG A 140 -22.73 8.52 8.61
N PRO A 141 -22.58 9.31 9.70
CA PRO A 141 -21.29 9.45 10.37
C PRO A 141 -20.83 8.10 10.94
N ILE A 142 -19.52 7.90 10.95
CA ILE A 142 -18.88 6.77 11.60
C ILE A 142 -18.21 7.28 12.88
N ILE A 143 -18.36 6.52 13.97
CA ILE A 143 -17.61 6.74 15.20
C ILE A 143 -16.57 5.65 15.32
N ALA A 144 -15.30 6.05 15.33
CA ALA A 144 -14.15 5.17 15.46
C ALA A 144 -13.37 5.42 16.76
N ASN A 145 -12.59 4.43 17.16
CA ASN A 145 -11.64 4.51 18.27
C ASN A 145 -10.33 3.85 17.84
N VAL A 146 -9.21 4.41 18.30
CA VAL A 146 -7.89 3.82 18.18
C VAL A 146 -7.44 3.42 19.57
N HIS A 147 -6.99 2.19 19.75
CA HIS A 147 -6.53 1.65 21.03
C HIS A 147 -5.16 1.02 20.86
N SER A 148 -4.27 1.23 21.82
CA SER A 148 -3.02 0.50 21.99
C SER A 148 -2.95 0.05 23.45
N ASP A 149 -2.57 -1.21 23.63
CA ASP A 149 -2.32 -1.80 24.95
C ASP A 149 -1.15 -1.12 25.69
N THR A 150 -0.19 -0.57 24.95
CA THR A 150 1.04 0.02 25.50
C THR A 150 1.04 1.55 25.50
N ALA A 151 0.26 2.20 24.63
CA ALA A 151 0.26 3.67 24.52
C ALA A 151 -1.01 4.36 25.05
N GLY A 152 -2.15 3.66 25.09
CA GLY A 152 -3.44 4.25 25.46
C GLY A 152 -4.39 4.33 24.25
N GLU A 153 -5.23 5.35 24.17
CA GLU A 153 -6.32 5.36 23.20
C GLU A 153 -6.75 6.77 22.74
N ILE A 154 -7.26 6.83 21.51
CA ILE A 154 -7.94 7.99 20.93
C ILE A 154 -9.40 7.60 20.73
N ARG A 155 -10.28 8.13 21.57
CA ARG A 155 -11.71 7.78 21.58
C ARG A 155 -12.55 8.71 20.73
N ARG A 156 -13.68 8.18 20.24
CA ARG A 156 -14.80 8.93 19.63
C ARG A 156 -14.37 9.81 18.46
N ILE A 157 -13.48 9.29 17.61
CA ILE A 157 -13.13 9.92 16.34
C ILE A 157 -14.36 9.88 15.46
N ARG A 158 -14.90 11.04 15.11
CA ARG A 158 -16.08 11.16 14.28
C ARG A 158 -15.66 11.45 12.84
N VAL A 159 -16.05 10.56 11.93
CA VAL A 159 -15.84 10.72 10.49
C VAL A 159 -17.18 11.05 9.85
N GLU A 160 -17.33 12.28 9.37
CA GLU A 160 -18.60 12.75 8.79
C GLU A 160 -18.95 11.99 7.50
N PRO A 161 -20.22 12.01 7.07
CA PRO A 161 -20.63 11.41 5.80
C PRO A 161 -19.80 11.91 4.60
N ASN A 162 -19.47 11.01 3.67
CA ASN A 162 -18.73 11.32 2.43
C ASN A 162 -17.47 12.18 2.65
N SER A 163 -16.72 11.87 3.72
CA SER A 163 -15.57 12.67 4.13
C SER A 163 -14.40 11.79 4.56
N ALA A 164 -13.25 12.43 4.78
CA ALA A 164 -12.08 11.81 5.37
C ALA A 164 -11.59 12.64 6.57
N VAL A 165 -10.96 11.98 7.53
CA VAL A 165 -10.28 12.63 8.65
C VAL A 165 -8.86 12.08 8.80
N HIS A 166 -7.94 12.96 9.18
CA HIS A 166 -6.57 12.62 9.52
C HIS A 166 -6.43 12.59 11.04
N VAL A 167 -6.04 11.45 11.58
CA VAL A 167 -5.83 11.23 13.00
C VAL A 167 -4.33 11.11 13.24
N GLN A 168 -3.73 12.17 13.78
CA GLN A 168 -2.34 12.16 14.21
C GLN A 168 -2.15 11.11 15.31
N LEU A 169 -1.29 10.11 15.08
CA LEU A 169 -1.08 9.01 16.03
C LEU A 169 -0.12 9.37 17.16
N ASP A 170 0.62 10.48 17.04
CA ASP A 170 1.45 11.03 18.12
C ASP A 170 0.64 11.41 19.36
N ARG A 171 -0.68 11.60 19.22
CA ARG A 171 -1.64 11.72 20.31
C ARG A 171 -1.69 10.48 21.22
N LEU A 172 -1.14 9.35 20.80
CA LEU A 172 -0.93 8.16 21.64
C LEU A 172 0.31 8.30 22.54
N LEU A 173 1.28 9.16 22.18
CA LEU A 173 2.37 9.50 23.10
C LEU A 173 1.78 10.31 24.25
N LYS A 174 1.92 9.79 25.47
CA LYS A 174 1.75 10.62 26.67
C LYS A 174 2.77 11.76 26.66
N ASP A 175 2.50 12.85 27.37
CA ASP A 175 3.25 14.11 27.30
C ASP A 175 4.78 13.98 27.47
N SER A 176 5.28 12.92 28.13
CA SER A 176 6.71 12.65 28.35
C SER A 176 7.35 11.64 27.38
N GLY A 177 6.60 11.07 26.44
CA GLY A 177 7.11 10.08 25.50
C GLY A 177 7.94 10.72 24.39
N ALA A 178 9.25 10.43 24.36
CA ALA A 178 10.14 10.86 23.26
C ALA A 178 9.98 9.97 22.01
N ALA A 179 9.69 8.68 22.22
CA ALA A 179 9.45 7.71 21.17
C ALA A 179 8.53 6.58 21.66
N TRP A 180 7.82 5.96 20.72
CA TRP A 180 7.01 4.77 20.95
C TRP A 180 6.98 3.91 19.69
N SER A 181 6.85 2.61 19.87
CA SER A 181 6.61 1.65 18.80
C SER A 181 5.72 0.54 19.33
N GLY A 182 4.68 0.21 18.61
CA GLY A 182 3.73 -0.81 19.04
C GLY A 182 2.59 -1.00 18.07
N GLN A 183 1.64 -1.83 18.45
CA GLN A 183 0.45 -2.09 17.64
C GLN A 183 -0.71 -1.21 18.09
N ILE A 184 -1.54 -0.82 17.12
CA ILE A 184 -2.83 -0.21 17.37
C ILE A 184 -3.96 -1.14 16.90
N GLN A 185 -5.13 -0.94 17.49
CA GLN A 185 -6.39 -1.53 17.10
C GLN A 185 -7.37 -0.40 16.79
N VAL A 186 -7.96 -0.44 15.60
CA VAL A 186 -9.01 0.48 15.18
C VAL A 186 -10.34 -0.24 15.30
N SER A 187 -11.30 0.36 15.99
CA SER A 187 -12.68 -0.13 16.04
C SER A 187 -13.64 0.96 15.59
N ALA A 188 -14.72 0.59 14.89
CA ALA A 188 -15.68 1.58 14.41
C ALA A 188 -17.12 1.07 14.38
N SER A 189 -18.08 2.01 14.44
CA SER A 189 -19.52 1.73 14.40
C SER A 189 -19.99 1.18 13.04
N ASN A 190 -19.21 1.35 11.99
CA ASN A 190 -19.42 0.78 10.67
C ASN A 190 -18.04 0.64 9.98
N ARG A 191 -18.01 0.01 8.80
CA ARG A 191 -16.81 -0.09 7.97
C ARG A 191 -16.22 1.28 7.73
N VAL A 192 -14.95 1.46 8.00
CA VAL A 192 -14.18 2.67 7.68
C VAL A 192 -13.01 2.24 6.81
N ILE A 193 -12.70 3.03 5.77
CA ILE A 193 -11.52 2.77 4.95
C ILE A 193 -10.33 3.43 5.64
N THR A 194 -9.27 2.66 5.86
CA THR A 194 -8.14 3.07 6.69
C THR A 194 -6.82 2.98 5.94
N TYR A 195 -5.99 4.00 6.13
CA TYR A 195 -4.61 4.05 5.67
C TYR A 195 -3.71 4.69 6.73
N ILE A 196 -2.42 4.35 6.74
CA ILE A 196 -1.41 5.00 7.56
C ILE A 196 -0.43 5.72 6.65
N ILE A 197 -0.24 7.01 6.89
CA ILE A 197 0.79 7.82 6.26
C ILE A 197 1.95 7.94 7.24
N LYS A 198 3.16 7.57 6.80
CA LYS A 198 4.40 7.73 7.57
C LYS A 198 5.11 8.99 7.09
N HIS A 199 5.40 9.92 8.00
CA HIS A 199 5.89 11.25 7.64
C HIS A 199 6.84 11.82 8.70
N SER A 200 7.46 12.97 8.39
CA SER A 200 8.22 13.74 9.37
C SER A 200 7.34 14.21 10.53
N PHE A 201 7.88 14.17 11.75
CA PHE A 201 7.18 14.70 12.92
C PHE A 201 7.06 16.23 12.87
N ALA A 202 8.10 16.92 12.39
CA ALA A 202 8.18 18.37 12.29
C ALA A 202 7.39 18.94 11.10
N ASP A 203 7.39 18.25 9.96
CA ASP A 203 6.62 18.62 8.76
C ASP A 203 5.82 17.42 8.21
N PRO A 204 4.53 17.30 8.56
CA PRO A 204 3.68 16.21 8.08
C PRO A 204 3.50 16.12 6.55
N LEU A 205 3.94 17.12 5.78
CA LEU A 205 3.94 17.08 4.31
C LEU A 205 5.13 16.30 3.75
N LEU A 206 6.16 16.02 4.55
CA LEU A 206 7.26 15.13 4.20
C LEU A 206 6.85 13.67 4.39
N ILE A 207 6.03 13.18 3.47
CA ILE A 207 5.58 11.79 3.45
C ILE A 207 6.71 10.89 2.93
N THR A 208 6.91 9.77 3.62
CA THR A 208 7.88 8.72 3.28
C THR A 208 7.21 7.42 2.85
N ASP A 209 6.00 7.18 3.32
CA ASP A 209 5.23 5.97 3.01
C ASP A 209 3.73 6.20 3.20
N HIS A 210 2.92 5.40 2.53
CA HIS A 210 1.47 5.35 2.69
C HIS A 210 1.02 3.90 2.54
N GLU A 211 0.61 3.33 3.66
CA GLU A 211 0.29 1.91 3.76
C GLU A 211 -1.21 1.75 3.98
N HIS A 212 -1.82 0.85 3.21
CA HIS A 212 -3.20 0.49 3.45
C HIS A 212 -3.29 -0.42 4.67
N LEU A 213 -4.44 -0.43 5.34
CA LEU A 213 -4.67 -1.37 6.44
C LEU A 213 -5.60 -2.50 6.04
N ASP A 214 -5.33 -3.69 6.59
CA ASP A 214 -6.10 -4.89 6.33
C ASP A 214 -7.08 -5.17 7.46
N PRO A 215 -8.37 -4.83 7.27
CA PRO A 215 -9.36 -5.05 8.30
C PRO A 215 -9.50 -6.53 8.63
N TYR A 216 -9.82 -6.82 9.88
CA TYR A 216 -10.04 -8.19 10.33
C TYR A 216 -11.19 -8.82 9.55
N ARG A 217 -10.92 -9.95 8.90
CA ARG A 217 -11.86 -10.59 7.97
C ARG A 217 -12.75 -11.64 8.64
N GLY A 218 -12.50 -11.97 9.91
CA GLY A 218 -13.27 -12.98 10.64
C GLY A 218 -13.26 -14.37 9.99
N GLU A 219 -12.30 -14.63 9.11
CA GLU A 219 -12.20 -15.89 8.39
C GLU A 219 -11.83 -17.02 9.36
N ALA A 220 -12.43 -18.18 9.16
CA ALA A 220 -12.12 -19.35 9.95
C ALA A 220 -10.62 -19.69 9.80
N THR A 221 -9.88 -19.62 10.91
CA THR A 221 -8.46 -19.99 10.96
C THR A 221 -8.25 -21.50 10.80
N HIS A 222 -9.30 -22.30 11.00
CA HIS A 222 -9.32 -23.72 10.71
C HIS A 222 -10.15 -24.02 9.46
N LEU A 223 -9.52 -24.65 8.47
CA LEU A 223 -10.23 -25.20 7.31
C LEU A 223 -10.68 -26.64 7.62
N PRO A 224 -11.97 -26.99 7.59
CA PRO A 224 -12.41 -28.36 7.84
C PRO A 224 -11.76 -29.35 6.86
N ALA A 225 -11.39 -30.54 7.33
CA ALA A 225 -10.65 -31.54 6.54
C ALA A 225 -11.32 -31.86 5.19
N PHE A 226 -12.65 -31.93 5.16
CA PHE A 226 -13.39 -32.19 3.93
C PHE A 226 -13.33 -31.04 2.92
N ARG A 227 -13.30 -29.79 3.40
CA ARG A 227 -13.12 -28.60 2.54
C ARG A 227 -11.69 -28.57 1.98
N TRP A 228 -10.70 -28.94 2.79
CA TRP A 228 -9.31 -29.05 2.35
C TRP A 228 -9.15 -30.09 1.25
N PHE A 229 -9.72 -31.28 1.45
CA PHE A 229 -9.72 -32.35 0.45
C PHE A 229 -10.37 -31.90 -0.88
N ARG A 230 -11.51 -31.20 -0.82
CA ARG A 230 -12.16 -30.65 -2.03
C ARG A 230 -11.28 -29.64 -2.76
N LEU A 231 -10.60 -28.75 -2.05
CA LEU A 231 -9.68 -27.79 -2.66
C LEU A 231 -8.49 -28.50 -3.31
N TYR A 232 -7.91 -29.48 -2.62
CA TYR A 232 -6.81 -30.30 -3.14
C TYR A 232 -7.21 -31.05 -4.42
N LEU A 233 -8.34 -31.75 -4.40
CA LEU A 233 -8.85 -32.46 -5.56
C LEU A 233 -9.16 -31.51 -6.72
N GLY A 234 -9.77 -30.36 -6.45
CA GLY A 234 -10.03 -29.33 -7.45
C GLY A 234 -8.75 -28.80 -8.10
N PHE A 235 -7.71 -28.53 -7.29
CA PHE A 235 -6.40 -28.10 -7.78
C PHE A 235 -5.72 -29.19 -8.62
N TRP A 236 -5.76 -30.44 -8.17
CA TRP A 236 -5.23 -31.58 -8.91
C TRP A 236 -5.94 -31.77 -10.26
N LEU A 237 -7.27 -31.74 -10.29
CA LEU A 237 -8.06 -31.84 -11.53
C LEU A 237 -7.78 -30.67 -12.49
N ARG A 238 -7.65 -29.45 -11.98
CA ARG A 238 -7.29 -28.27 -12.80
C ARG A 238 -5.92 -28.46 -13.45
N ASN A 239 -4.93 -28.92 -12.68
CA ASN A 239 -3.59 -29.16 -13.20
C ASN A 239 -3.52 -30.32 -14.19
N GLN A 240 -4.38 -31.34 -14.03
CA GLN A 240 -4.51 -32.42 -15.01
C GLN A 240 -5.15 -31.94 -16.32
N ARG A 241 -6.11 -31.00 -16.27
CA ARG A 241 -6.67 -30.36 -17.48
C ARG A 241 -5.63 -29.50 -18.21
N LEU A 242 -4.92 -28.64 -17.48
CA LEU A 242 -3.86 -27.80 -18.04
C LEU A 242 -2.73 -28.63 -18.67
N LYS A 243 -2.35 -29.77 -18.07
CA LYS A 243 -1.37 -30.70 -18.65
C LYS A 243 -1.87 -31.44 -19.90
N LYS A 244 -3.18 -31.54 -20.10
CA LYS A 244 -3.80 -32.20 -21.25
C LYS A 244 -4.13 -31.24 -22.40
N GLY A 245 -3.79 -29.95 -22.28
CA GLY A 245 -4.01 -28.96 -23.35
C GLY A 245 -5.47 -28.71 -23.69
N LEU A 246 -6.37 -28.82 -22.69
CA LEU A 246 -7.78 -28.41 -22.77
C LEU A 246 -7.98 -27.08 -22.04
#